data_AF-A0A7S6S329-F1
#
_entry.id   AF-A0A7S6S329-F1
#
_cell.length_a   1.000
_cell.length_b   1.000
_cell.length_c   1.000
_cell.angle_alpha   90.00
_cell.angle_beta   90.00
_cell.angle_gamma   90.00
#
_symmetry.space_group_name_H-M   'P 1'
#
loop_
_entity.id
_entity.type
_entity.pdbx_description
1 polymer ?
#
loop_
_entity_poly.entity_id
_entity_poly.type
_entity_poly.pdbx_seq_one_letter_code
_entity_poly.pdbx_strand_id
1 'polypeptide(L)'
;MRITRRSVTDNPSSKPVIRHGVADPLTCRSCSWTSVVPLRTARLCGESSSLGFTLLELLVVIGIVALLFGLLLPALSSAGGASRSLTCQSNLRQLHAAAEMYANRSDGRYPVAVRYENREEFTTIAWDFEQTRRGVISPGVLWKGVIDVGEIHQCPDCHLDSTFGADPYTGYNYNTTYIAGEATFPNLGWARVRPGVPRGAWRKTETTAVFGDGAWKQGANKFMRAPGNTVEGSLQACYAGGQAFRHSGGRTNVVYLDGHIGSTSTPFRGRFATETLLRDVMDFPKNGFLSDDDSAYDPR
;
A
#
# COMPACT_ATOMS: atom_id res chain seq x y z
N MET A 1 8.97 -12.90 -61.29
CA MET A 1 9.76 -14.04 -60.78
C MET A 1 8.96 -14.68 -59.65
N ARG A 2 8.33 -15.82 -59.95
CA ARG A 2 7.40 -16.57 -59.08
C ARG A 2 8.21 -17.56 -58.26
N ILE A 3 8.11 -17.55 -56.93
CA ILE A 3 8.41 -18.73 -56.11
C ILE A 3 7.37 -18.82 -54.99
N THR A 4 6.47 -19.79 -55.14
CA THR A 4 5.54 -20.33 -54.15
C THR A 4 6.20 -21.45 -53.34
N ARG A 5 6.07 -21.46 -52.01
CA ARG A 5 6.12 -22.68 -51.15
C ARG A 5 5.21 -22.42 -49.93
N ARG A 6 4.02 -23.02 -49.91
CA ARG A 6 3.61 -24.27 -49.23
C ARG A 6 3.52 -24.17 -47.70
N SER A 7 2.28 -24.26 -47.25
CA SER A 7 1.78 -24.54 -45.90
C SER A 7 2.14 -25.95 -45.43
N VAL A 8 2.57 -26.07 -44.17
CA VAL A 8 2.56 -27.32 -43.39
C VAL A 8 2.08 -26.98 -41.97
N THR A 9 1.32 -27.92 -41.42
CA THR A 9 0.45 -27.87 -40.26
C THR A 9 1.17 -28.01 -38.91
N ASP A 10 0.39 -27.73 -37.86
CA ASP A 10 0.42 -28.32 -36.51
C ASP A 10 0.94 -27.52 -35.30
N ASN A 11 0.12 -27.68 -34.25
CA ASN A 11 -0.03 -27.00 -32.98
C ASN A 11 0.86 -27.67 -31.89
N PRO A 12 0.88 -27.25 -30.61
CA PRO A 12 2.07 -26.75 -29.91
C PRO A 12 2.58 -27.72 -28.82
N SER A 13 3.86 -28.06 -28.84
CA SER A 13 4.47 -28.90 -27.79
C SER A 13 5.14 -28.05 -26.68
N SER A 14 4.50 -28.08 -25.51
CA SER A 14 5.08 -28.28 -24.17
C SER A 14 6.45 -27.65 -23.82
N LYS A 15 6.42 -26.68 -22.90
CA LYS A 15 7.58 -26.26 -22.09
C LYS A 15 7.94 -27.33 -21.03
N PRO A 16 9.21 -27.51 -20.66
CA PRO A 16 9.64 -28.53 -19.69
C PRO A 16 9.41 -28.09 -18.23
N VAL A 17 8.90 -29.01 -17.41
CA VAL A 17 8.70 -28.88 -15.96
C VAL A 17 9.84 -29.59 -15.24
N ILE A 18 10.54 -28.89 -14.35
CA ILE A 18 11.57 -29.44 -13.46
C ILE A 18 10.87 -30.18 -12.31
N ARG A 19 11.15 -31.49 -12.15
CA ARG A 19 10.69 -32.30 -11.01
C ARG A 19 11.88 -32.74 -10.16
N HIS A 20 11.82 -32.44 -8.87
CA HIS A 20 12.74 -32.96 -7.86
C HIS A 20 12.45 -34.45 -7.59
N GLY A 21 13.50 -35.26 -7.59
CA GLY A 21 13.44 -36.71 -7.36
C GLY A 21 13.24 -37.05 -5.89
N VAL A 22 12.30 -37.97 -5.65
CA VAL A 22 12.11 -38.70 -4.39
C VAL A 22 12.45 -40.15 -4.68
N ALA A 23 13.35 -40.73 -3.87
CA ALA A 23 13.82 -42.11 -4.00
C ALA A 23 12.92 -43.08 -3.22
N ASP A 24 12.55 -44.18 -3.89
CA ASP A 24 11.74 -45.28 -3.36
C ASP A 24 12.52 -46.24 -2.44
N PRO A 25 11.84 -46.95 -1.51
CA PRO A 25 12.46 -47.84 -0.55
C PRO A 25 12.65 -49.26 -1.10
N LEU A 26 13.87 -49.77 -0.96
CA LEU A 26 14.23 -51.17 -1.25
C LEU A 26 13.68 -52.10 -0.16
N THR A 27 12.96 -53.12 -0.63
CA THR A 27 12.52 -54.29 0.12
C THR A 27 13.66 -55.31 0.19
N CYS A 28 13.98 -55.80 1.39
CA CYS A 28 14.90 -56.94 1.57
C CYS A 28 14.16 -58.08 2.27
N ARG A 29 13.80 -59.11 1.49
CA ARG A 29 13.31 -60.40 1.98
C ARG A 29 14.50 -61.33 2.22
N SER A 30 14.33 -62.20 3.21
CA SER A 30 15.13 -63.39 3.56
C SER A 30 16.43 -63.16 4.35
N CYS A 31 16.39 -63.59 5.62
CA CYS A 31 17.47 -64.36 6.25
C CYS A 31 16.94 -65.00 7.53
N SER A 32 16.75 -66.32 7.46
CA SER A 32 16.50 -67.23 8.57
C SER A 32 17.82 -67.57 9.26
N TRP A 33 18.00 -67.24 10.54
CA TRP A 33 19.04 -67.85 11.38
C TRP A 33 18.52 -68.06 12.80
N THR A 34 18.28 -69.33 13.11
CA THR A 34 18.23 -69.92 14.45
C THR A 34 19.63 -70.01 15.03
N SER A 35 19.87 -69.54 16.26
CA SER A 35 20.58 -70.29 17.32
C SER A 35 20.89 -69.42 18.56
N VAL A 36 20.31 -69.85 19.68
CA VAL A 36 20.73 -69.83 21.11
C VAL A 36 22.27 -69.71 21.27
N VAL A 37 22.88 -68.98 22.22
CA VAL A 37 23.15 -69.24 23.67
C VAL A 37 23.92 -68.00 24.29
N PRO A 38 24.39 -67.94 25.57
CA PRO A 38 23.84 -67.02 26.58
C PRO A 38 24.85 -66.06 27.28
N LEU A 39 24.29 -65.09 27.99
CA LEU A 39 24.64 -64.46 29.29
C LEU A 39 26.11 -64.22 29.75
N ARG A 40 26.25 -63.02 30.39
CA ARG A 40 27.27 -62.49 31.33
C ARG A 40 28.49 -61.88 30.63
N THR A 41 28.96 -60.66 30.89
CA THR A 41 28.95 -59.75 32.06
C THR A 41 29.43 -58.40 31.48
N ALA A 42 28.89 -57.24 31.82
CA ALA A 42 29.28 -56.49 33.00
C ALA A 42 28.40 -55.24 33.12
N ARG A 43 28.10 -54.87 34.37
CA ARG A 43 27.41 -53.63 34.74
C ARG A 43 28.29 -52.44 34.35
N LEU A 44 27.70 -51.49 33.64
CA LEU A 44 27.93 -50.08 33.88
C LEU A 44 26.56 -49.49 34.26
N CYS A 45 26.18 -49.68 35.52
CA CYS A 45 25.21 -48.79 36.15
C CYS A 45 25.88 -47.42 36.26
N GLY A 46 25.82 -46.63 35.19
CA GLY A 46 25.73 -45.21 35.35
C GLY A 46 24.30 -44.95 35.81
N GLU A 47 24.11 -44.60 37.08
CA GLU A 47 22.89 -43.94 37.53
C GLU A 47 22.76 -42.63 36.73
N SER A 48 22.11 -42.68 35.58
CA SER A 48 21.46 -41.50 35.06
C SER A 48 20.27 -41.28 35.99
N SER A 49 20.50 -40.57 37.08
CA SER A 49 19.44 -39.95 37.85
C SER A 49 18.70 -39.02 36.90
N SER A 50 17.69 -39.54 36.20
CA SER A 50 16.72 -38.71 35.52
C SER A 50 15.99 -37.96 36.64
N LEU A 51 16.46 -36.76 36.93
CA LEU A 51 15.72 -35.78 37.71
C LEU A 51 14.42 -35.53 36.95
N GLY A 52 13.38 -36.28 37.29
CA GLY A 52 12.06 -36.10 36.73
C GLY A 52 11.51 -34.77 37.22
N PHE A 53 11.21 -33.87 36.29
CA PHE A 53 10.49 -32.64 36.60
C PHE A 53 9.16 -32.99 37.27
N THR A 54 8.90 -32.41 38.43
CA THR A 54 7.59 -32.54 39.07
C THR A 54 6.55 -31.77 38.24
N LEU A 55 5.31 -32.25 38.26
CA LEU A 55 4.19 -31.57 37.59
C LEU A 55 4.03 -30.12 38.09
N LEU A 56 4.35 -29.89 39.36
CA LEU A 56 4.34 -28.57 39.99
C LEU A 56 5.41 -27.63 39.40
N GLU A 57 6.64 -28.10 39.22
CA GLU A 57 7.71 -27.27 38.63
C GLU A 57 7.35 -26.84 37.20
N LEU A 58 6.81 -27.75 36.39
CA LEU A 58 6.35 -27.41 35.05
C LEU A 58 5.19 -26.39 35.10
N LEU A 59 4.24 -26.59 36.04
CA LEU A 59 3.08 -25.69 36.21
C LEU A 59 3.49 -24.26 36.61
N VAL A 60 4.45 -24.11 37.52
CA VAL A 60 4.93 -22.79 37.95
C VAL A 60 5.65 -22.09 36.79
N VAL A 61 6.45 -22.81 36.01
CA VAL A 61 7.19 -22.23 34.87
C VAL A 61 6.22 -21.73 33.81
N ILE A 62 5.24 -22.53 33.39
CA ILE A 62 4.25 -22.06 32.42
C ILE A 62 3.40 -20.91 32.98
N GLY A 63 3.16 -20.90 34.30
CA GLY A 63 2.47 -19.80 34.98
C GLY A 63 3.25 -18.48 34.92
N ILE A 64 4.55 -18.51 35.21
CA ILE A 64 5.42 -17.33 35.11
C ILE A 64 5.53 -16.87 33.65
N VAL A 65 5.71 -17.79 32.71
CA VAL A 65 5.78 -17.47 31.28
C VAL A 65 4.48 -16.83 30.79
N ALA A 66 3.32 -17.36 31.19
CA ALA A 66 2.01 -16.79 30.86
C ALA A 66 1.83 -15.38 31.44
N LEU A 67 2.27 -15.14 32.68
CA LEU A 67 2.25 -13.81 33.29
C LEU A 67 3.12 -12.82 32.51
N LEU A 68 4.35 -13.21 32.16
CA LEU A 68 5.28 -12.37 31.41
C LEU A 68 4.73 -12.04 30.02
N PHE A 69 4.20 -13.04 29.29
CA PHE A 69 3.56 -12.80 28.00
C PHE A 69 2.33 -11.90 28.11
N GLY A 70 1.54 -12.03 29.18
CA GLY A 70 0.40 -11.15 29.45
C GLY A 70 0.79 -9.67 29.55
N LEU A 71 1.98 -9.37 30.08
CA LEU A 71 2.51 -8.01 30.17
C LEU A 71 3.20 -7.54 28.87
N LEU A 72 3.78 -8.46 28.09
CA LEU A 72 4.54 -8.16 26.87
C LEU A 72 3.65 -7.92 25.63
N LEU A 73 2.54 -8.64 25.50
CA LEU A 73 1.69 -8.59 24.30
C LEU A 73 1.14 -7.17 23.99
N PRO A 74 0.64 -6.39 24.97
CA PRO A 74 0.16 -5.02 24.70
C PRO A 74 1.27 -4.07 24.25
N ALA A 75 2.47 -4.23 24.81
CA ALA A 75 3.62 -3.42 24.42
C ALA A 75 4.07 -3.72 22.98
N LEU A 76 4.08 -5.00 22.59
CA LEU A 76 4.47 -5.42 21.26
C LEU A 76 3.49 -4.95 20.17
N SER A 77 2.18 -4.96 20.44
CA SER A 77 1.19 -4.49 19.48
C SER A 77 1.29 -2.97 19.24
N SER A 78 1.53 -2.18 20.29
CA SER A 78 1.78 -0.75 20.20
C SER A 78 3.06 -0.44 19.39
N ALA A 79 4.15 -1.16 19.68
CA ALA A 79 5.40 -1.04 18.93
C ALA A 79 5.23 -1.35 17.44
N GLY A 80 4.43 -2.38 17.11
CA GLY A 80 4.08 -2.72 15.72
C GLY A 80 3.35 -1.58 15.00
N GLY A 81 2.37 -0.95 15.65
CA GLY A 81 1.66 0.20 15.08
C GLY A 81 2.55 1.42 14.84
N ALA A 82 3.48 1.70 15.77
CA ALA A 82 4.46 2.76 15.60
C ALA A 82 5.41 2.47 14.42
N SER A 83 5.90 1.24 14.30
CA SER A 83 6.76 0.83 13.18
C SER A 83 6.06 0.99 11.84
N ARG A 84 4.80 0.56 11.72
CA ARG A 84 4.02 0.71 10.47
C ARG A 84 3.80 2.17 10.12
N SER A 85 3.54 3.02 11.11
CA SER A 85 3.46 4.47 10.90
C SER A 85 4.80 5.06 10.41
N LEU A 86 5.94 4.66 10.98
CA LEU A 86 7.25 5.12 10.50
C LEU A 86 7.53 4.72 9.04
N THR A 87 7.18 3.48 8.66
CA THR A 87 7.26 3.05 7.26
C THR A 87 6.35 3.89 6.37
N CYS A 88 5.11 4.16 6.81
CA CYS A 88 4.19 5.04 6.08
C CYS A 88 4.79 6.44 5.86
N GLN A 89 5.39 7.04 6.90
CA GLN A 89 6.06 8.33 6.79
C GLN A 89 7.26 8.30 5.84
N SER A 90 8.01 7.19 5.81
CA SER A 90 9.11 7.00 4.85
C SER A 90 8.60 6.95 3.41
N ASN A 91 7.52 6.22 3.16
CA ASN A 91 6.87 6.14 1.85
C ASN A 91 6.38 7.53 1.39
N LEU A 92 5.73 8.30 2.27
CA LEU A 92 5.30 9.67 1.98
C LEU A 92 6.47 10.60 1.60
N ARG A 93 7.63 10.48 2.27
CA ARG A 93 8.83 11.24 1.90
C ARG A 93 9.34 10.84 0.51
N GLN A 94 9.31 9.55 0.17
CA GLN A 94 9.72 9.08 -1.15
C GLN A 94 8.77 9.57 -2.26
N LEU A 95 7.46 9.60 -1.98
CA LEU A 95 6.46 10.19 -2.88
C LEU A 95 6.70 11.68 -3.13
N HIS A 96 6.97 12.45 -2.06
CA HIS A 96 7.30 13.87 -2.19
C HIS A 96 8.59 14.09 -2.98
N ALA A 97 9.64 13.31 -2.71
CA ALA A 97 10.89 13.37 -3.46
C ALA A 97 10.69 13.08 -4.95
N ALA A 98 9.87 12.08 -5.30
CA ALA A 98 9.52 11.78 -6.69
C ALA A 98 8.76 12.95 -7.35
N ALA A 99 7.85 13.60 -6.62
CA ALA A 99 7.12 14.77 -7.12
C ALA A 99 8.04 15.98 -7.34
N GLU A 100 8.99 16.23 -6.45
CA GLU A 100 10.02 17.26 -6.64
C GLU A 100 10.92 16.97 -7.84
N MET A 101 11.34 15.72 -8.01
CA MET A 101 12.11 15.30 -9.20
C MET A 101 11.33 15.51 -10.50
N TYR A 102 10.02 15.23 -10.49
CA TYR A 102 9.14 15.53 -11.61
C TYR A 102 9.08 17.04 -11.86
N ALA A 103 8.80 17.83 -10.82
CA ALA A 103 8.66 19.28 -10.90
C ALA A 103 9.90 19.98 -11.49
N ASN A 104 11.08 19.47 -11.19
CA ASN A 104 12.34 19.97 -11.75
C ASN A 104 12.45 19.80 -13.27
N ARG A 105 11.66 18.90 -13.88
CA ARG A 105 11.61 18.65 -15.33
C ARG A 105 10.38 19.26 -16.02
N SER A 106 9.44 19.81 -15.26
CA SER A 106 8.14 20.30 -15.73
C SER A 106 7.87 21.74 -15.31
N ASP A 107 8.87 22.61 -15.41
CA ASP A 107 8.79 24.04 -15.11
C ASP A 107 8.22 24.36 -13.72
N GLY A 108 8.61 23.57 -12.71
CA GLY A 108 8.17 23.75 -11.33
C GLY A 108 6.71 23.39 -11.10
N ARG A 109 6.10 22.59 -11.97
CA ARG A 109 4.73 22.07 -11.80
C ARG A 109 4.76 20.63 -11.36
N TYR A 110 4.01 20.33 -10.32
CA TYR A 110 3.83 18.96 -9.86
C TYR A 110 2.98 18.15 -10.86
N PRO A 111 3.04 16.81 -10.83
CA PRO A 111 2.35 15.97 -11.81
C PRO A 111 0.83 16.10 -11.70
N VAL A 112 0.16 15.68 -12.78
CA VAL A 112 -1.29 15.53 -12.79
C VAL A 112 -1.71 14.38 -11.88
N ALA A 113 -2.80 14.53 -11.14
CA ALA A 113 -3.38 13.47 -10.33
C ALA A 113 -4.00 12.39 -11.22
N VAL A 114 -4.74 12.82 -12.26
CA VAL A 114 -5.33 11.92 -13.24
C VAL A 114 -5.53 12.62 -14.59
N ARG A 115 -5.37 11.85 -15.66
CA ARG A 115 -5.64 12.22 -17.04
C ARG A 115 -6.09 10.99 -17.83
N TYR A 116 -6.87 11.20 -18.88
CA TYR A 116 -7.36 10.12 -19.74
C TYR A 116 -6.79 10.26 -21.15
N GLU A 117 -6.35 9.15 -21.73
CA GLU A 117 -5.93 9.08 -23.12
C GLU A 117 -6.70 8.00 -23.88
N ASN A 118 -6.88 8.23 -25.18
CA ASN A 118 -7.41 7.22 -26.10
C ASN A 118 -6.57 7.28 -27.38
N ARG A 119 -5.40 6.63 -27.38
CA ARG A 119 -4.53 6.52 -28.55
C ARG A 119 -4.80 5.20 -29.27
N GLU A 120 -4.30 4.11 -28.70
CA GLU A 120 -4.54 2.74 -29.16
C GLU A 120 -5.64 2.06 -28.32
N GLU A 121 -5.66 2.38 -27.03
CA GLU A 121 -6.65 1.92 -26.06
C GLU A 121 -6.94 3.03 -25.04
N PHE A 122 -8.15 3.02 -24.47
CA PHE A 122 -8.48 3.90 -23.36
C PHE A 122 -7.59 3.59 -22.16
N THR A 123 -6.86 4.60 -21.71
CA THR A 123 -5.89 4.49 -20.62
C THR A 123 -6.15 5.59 -19.60
N THR A 124 -6.30 5.19 -18.33
CA THR A 124 -6.32 6.09 -17.18
C THR A 124 -4.88 6.27 -16.73
N ILE A 125 -4.37 7.50 -16.81
CA ILE A 125 -3.02 7.87 -16.41
C ILE A 125 -3.12 8.62 -15.10
N ALA A 126 -2.75 7.99 -13.99
CA ALA A 126 -2.71 8.62 -12.67
C ALA A 126 -1.29 8.87 -12.19
N TRP A 127 -1.17 9.60 -11.07
CA TRP A 127 0.11 9.95 -10.48
C TRP A 127 0.90 8.71 -10.01
N ASP A 128 0.20 7.66 -9.57
CA ASP A 128 0.76 6.41 -9.04
C ASP A 128 0.87 5.30 -10.09
N PHE A 129 -0.21 5.04 -10.83
CA PHE A 129 -0.28 3.97 -11.83
C PHE A 129 -1.00 4.44 -13.12
N GLU A 130 -0.63 3.84 -14.25
CA GLU A 130 -1.39 3.90 -15.49
C GLU A 130 -2.09 2.56 -15.72
N GLN A 131 -3.39 2.61 -16.03
CA GLN A 131 -4.22 1.43 -16.25
C GLN A 131 -4.87 1.49 -17.64
N THR A 132 -4.67 0.43 -18.43
CA THR A 132 -5.39 0.27 -19.70
C THR A 132 -6.75 -0.38 -19.47
N ARG A 133 -7.69 -0.21 -20.41
CA ARG A 133 -9.01 -0.84 -20.33
C ARG A 133 -8.95 -2.38 -20.26
N ARG A 134 -7.91 -3.01 -20.79
CA ARG A 134 -7.60 -4.45 -20.66
C ARG A 134 -7.09 -4.86 -19.27
N GLY A 135 -6.90 -3.92 -18.35
CA GLY A 135 -6.42 -4.18 -16.99
C GLY A 135 -4.90 -4.31 -16.89
N VAL A 136 -4.14 -3.88 -17.90
CA VAL A 136 -2.68 -3.81 -17.79
C VAL A 136 -2.32 -2.61 -16.94
N ILE A 137 -1.48 -2.83 -15.93
CA ILE A 137 -1.02 -1.81 -15.00
C ILE A 137 0.45 -1.53 -15.26
N SER A 138 0.80 -0.26 -15.28
CA SER A 138 2.18 0.19 -15.39
C SER A 138 2.43 1.36 -14.44
N PRO A 139 3.71 1.65 -14.11
CA PRO A 139 4.05 2.75 -13.22
C PRO A 139 3.55 4.09 -13.76
N GLY A 140 2.96 4.90 -12.87
CA GLY A 140 2.36 6.19 -13.17
C GLY A 140 3.35 7.29 -13.47
N VAL A 141 2.83 8.51 -13.56
CA VAL A 141 3.59 9.70 -13.99
C VAL A 141 4.80 9.99 -13.10
N LEU A 142 4.71 9.74 -11.79
CA LEU A 142 5.82 9.94 -10.85
C LEU A 142 7.00 9.00 -11.10
N TRP A 143 6.75 7.84 -11.70
CA TRP A 143 7.69 6.73 -11.73
C TRP A 143 7.98 6.25 -13.14
N LYS A 144 7.70 7.09 -14.12
CA LYS A 144 7.88 6.75 -15.52
C LYS A 144 9.33 6.38 -15.81
N GLY A 145 9.54 5.15 -16.26
CA GLY A 145 10.85 4.59 -16.55
C GLY A 145 11.48 3.78 -15.40
N VAL A 146 10.83 3.73 -14.24
CA VAL A 146 11.14 2.77 -13.17
C VAL A 146 10.33 1.51 -13.46
N ILE A 147 10.97 0.34 -13.47
CA ILE A 147 10.32 -0.94 -13.81
C ILE A 147 9.54 -1.51 -12.62
N ASP A 148 10.01 -1.23 -11.40
CA ASP A 148 9.38 -1.68 -10.16
C ASP A 148 9.36 -0.54 -9.14
N VAL A 149 8.15 -0.02 -8.89
CA VAL A 149 7.87 0.99 -7.86
C VAL A 149 7.78 0.40 -6.46
N GLY A 150 7.78 -0.93 -6.34
CA GLY A 150 7.66 -1.67 -5.10
C GLY A 150 6.43 -1.29 -4.28
N GLU A 151 6.47 -1.65 -2.99
CA GLU A 151 5.42 -1.36 -2.02
C GLU A 151 5.44 0.11 -1.52
N ILE A 152 6.14 1.04 -2.20
CA ILE A 152 6.20 2.46 -1.79
C ILE A 152 4.80 3.08 -1.81
N HIS A 153 3.94 2.65 -2.74
CA HIS A 153 2.54 3.08 -2.82
C HIS A 153 1.62 2.41 -1.80
N GLN A 154 2.12 1.41 -1.07
CA GLN A 154 1.33 0.68 -0.10
C GLN A 154 1.50 1.32 1.28
N CYS A 155 0.41 1.82 1.84
CA CYS A 155 0.39 2.13 3.27
C CYS A 155 0.32 0.80 4.06
N PRO A 156 1.22 0.54 5.04
CA PRO A 156 1.23 -0.72 5.78
C PRO A 156 -0.03 -1.00 6.61
N ASP A 157 -0.78 0.05 6.97
CA ASP A 157 -2.06 -0.04 7.68
C ASP A 157 -3.27 0.05 6.72
N CYS A 158 -3.05 0.09 5.40
CA CYS A 158 -4.12 0.09 4.40
C CYS A 158 -4.35 -1.32 3.85
N HIS A 159 -5.58 -1.81 3.97
CA HIS A 159 -6.02 -3.09 3.39
C HIS A 159 -7.32 -2.88 2.58
N LEU A 160 -7.41 -1.76 1.89
CA LEU A 160 -8.59 -1.34 1.14
C LEU A 160 -8.36 -1.50 -0.37
N ASP A 161 -9.42 -1.85 -1.08
CA ASP A 161 -9.41 -1.97 -2.53
C ASP A 161 -9.10 -0.64 -3.21
N SER A 162 -8.42 -0.69 -4.36
CA SER A 162 -8.09 0.52 -5.11
C SER A 162 -9.33 1.22 -5.66
N THR A 163 -9.27 2.56 -5.74
CA THR A 163 -10.24 3.40 -6.45
C THR A 163 -10.45 2.96 -7.91
N PHE A 164 -9.39 2.47 -8.58
CA PHE A 164 -9.46 2.00 -9.98
C PHE A 164 -9.49 0.46 -10.10
N GLY A 165 -9.65 -0.23 -8.97
CA GLY A 165 -9.93 -1.66 -8.88
C GLY A 165 -8.76 -2.60 -9.18
N ALA A 166 -7.78 -2.22 -10.00
CA ALA A 166 -6.70 -3.13 -10.38
C ALA A 166 -5.36 -2.82 -9.70
N ASP A 167 -5.17 -1.62 -9.13
CA ASP A 167 -3.85 -1.23 -8.65
C ASP A 167 -3.29 -2.15 -7.56
N PRO A 168 -2.02 -2.56 -7.66
CA PRO A 168 -1.43 -3.54 -6.76
C PRO A 168 -1.18 -3.00 -5.35
N TYR A 169 -1.00 -1.68 -5.23
CA TYR A 169 -0.62 -1.01 -3.99
C TYR A 169 -1.46 0.25 -3.80
N THR A 170 -1.93 0.47 -2.57
CA THR A 170 -2.86 1.56 -2.27
C THR A 170 -2.63 2.16 -0.88
N GLY A 171 -3.31 3.28 -0.63
CA GLY A 171 -3.43 3.86 0.71
C GLY A 171 -2.99 5.30 0.81
N TYR A 172 -2.44 5.87 -0.25
CA TYR A 172 -2.06 7.28 -0.33
C TYR A 172 -2.96 8.07 -1.26
N ASN A 173 -3.20 9.34 -0.92
CA ASN A 173 -3.86 10.33 -1.74
C ASN A 173 -2.90 11.48 -2.08
N TYR A 174 -3.29 12.27 -3.08
CA TYR A 174 -2.52 13.40 -3.58
C TYR A 174 -3.42 14.63 -3.69
N ASN A 175 -2.95 15.81 -3.27
CA ASN A 175 -3.69 17.08 -3.29
C ASN A 175 -4.06 17.47 -4.71
N THR A 176 -5.24 17.03 -5.13
CA THR A 176 -5.74 17.26 -6.47
C THR A 176 -6.27 18.68 -6.60
N THR A 177 -6.87 19.25 -5.55
CA THR A 177 -7.55 20.54 -5.62
C THR A 177 -6.60 21.68 -6.00
N TYR A 178 -5.40 21.73 -5.41
CA TYR A 178 -4.50 22.87 -5.62
C TYR A 178 -3.14 22.51 -6.20
N ILE A 179 -2.57 21.36 -5.83
CA ILE A 179 -1.18 21.02 -6.19
C ILE A 179 -1.13 20.27 -7.52
N ALA A 180 -1.95 19.23 -7.66
CA ALA A 180 -2.01 18.46 -8.89
C ALA A 180 -2.72 19.22 -10.00
N GLY A 181 -2.33 18.90 -11.24
CA GLY A 181 -3.24 19.09 -12.36
C GLY A 181 -4.28 17.97 -12.44
N GLU A 182 -5.43 18.22 -13.06
CA GLU A 182 -6.46 17.19 -13.23
C GLU A 182 -7.24 17.35 -14.54
N ALA A 183 -7.48 16.24 -15.23
CA ALA A 183 -8.49 16.16 -16.28
C ALA A 183 -9.83 15.68 -15.72
N THR A 184 -10.92 16.34 -16.09
CA THR A 184 -12.28 15.84 -15.84
C THR A 184 -12.72 14.95 -17.00
N PHE A 185 -13.08 13.69 -16.73
CA PHE A 185 -13.71 12.81 -17.73
C PHE A 185 -15.02 13.44 -18.25
N PRO A 186 -15.35 13.40 -19.56
CA PRO A 186 -14.73 12.63 -20.64
C PRO A 186 -13.63 13.36 -21.41
N ASN A 187 -13.04 14.43 -20.87
CA ASN A 187 -12.00 15.16 -21.58
C ASN A 187 -10.72 14.32 -21.68
N LEU A 188 -10.22 14.17 -22.91
CA LEU A 188 -9.02 13.39 -23.21
C LEU A 188 -7.82 14.30 -23.48
N GLY A 189 -6.62 13.81 -23.19
CA GLY A 189 -5.37 14.53 -23.44
C GLY A 189 -5.16 15.71 -22.50
N TRP A 190 -4.40 16.70 -22.96
CA TRP A 190 -3.96 17.85 -22.14
C TRP A 190 -4.83 19.10 -22.31
N ALA A 191 -5.66 19.16 -23.35
CA ALA A 191 -6.36 20.39 -23.74
C ALA A 191 -7.31 20.97 -22.68
N ARG A 192 -7.80 20.14 -21.75
CA ARG A 192 -8.72 20.52 -20.67
C ARG A 192 -8.25 20.06 -19.29
N VAL A 193 -6.95 19.86 -19.14
CA VAL A 193 -6.36 19.59 -17.82
C VAL A 193 -6.31 20.92 -17.07
N ARG A 194 -6.98 20.99 -15.92
CA ARG A 194 -6.78 22.10 -14.98
C ARG A 194 -5.35 22.00 -14.46
N PRO A 195 -4.51 23.04 -14.60
CA PRO A 195 -3.17 23.02 -14.03
C PRO A 195 -3.24 23.21 -12.51
N GLY A 196 -2.29 22.60 -11.80
CA GLY A 196 -2.02 22.93 -10.40
C GLY A 196 -1.41 24.33 -10.24
N VAL A 197 -1.41 24.83 -9.01
CA VAL A 197 -0.78 26.11 -8.66
C VAL A 197 0.74 25.99 -8.88
N PRO A 198 1.36 26.86 -9.69
CA PRO A 198 2.79 26.77 -9.98
C PRO A 198 3.64 27.12 -8.75
N ARG A 199 4.86 26.56 -8.66
CA ARG A 199 5.79 26.77 -7.55
C ARG A 199 6.05 28.24 -7.19
N GLY A 200 6.08 29.13 -8.18
CA GLY A 200 6.27 30.57 -7.95
C GLY A 200 5.12 31.26 -7.18
N ALA A 201 3.94 30.64 -7.11
CA ALA A 201 2.78 31.15 -6.39
C ALA A 201 2.64 30.58 -4.98
N TRP A 202 3.49 29.63 -4.56
CA TRP A 202 3.42 29.07 -3.21
C TRP A 202 3.96 30.04 -2.16
N ARG A 203 3.25 30.13 -1.05
CA ARG A 203 3.53 31.00 0.11
C ARG A 203 3.43 30.23 1.44
N LYS A 204 2.63 29.15 1.50
CA LYS A 204 2.35 28.36 2.70
C LYS A 204 2.88 26.92 2.58
N THR A 205 4.19 26.76 2.42
CA THR A 205 4.79 25.44 2.12
C THR A 205 4.77 24.48 3.31
N GLU A 206 4.72 25.02 4.51
CA GLU A 206 4.73 24.30 5.79
C GLU A 206 3.33 23.86 6.26
N THR A 207 2.26 24.39 5.68
CA THR A 207 0.89 23.98 6.06
C THR A 207 0.15 23.29 4.92
N THR A 208 0.66 23.37 3.69
CA THR A 208 0.00 22.79 2.53
C THR A 208 0.35 21.33 2.34
N ALA A 209 -0.64 20.46 2.51
CA ALA A 209 -0.55 19.05 2.27
C ALA A 209 -0.33 18.73 0.78
N VAL A 210 0.58 17.81 0.49
CA VAL A 210 0.83 17.28 -0.85
C VAL A 210 0.30 15.86 -0.96
N PHE A 211 0.85 14.92 -0.18
CA PHE A 211 0.38 13.54 -0.12
C PHE A 211 0.00 13.19 1.31
N GLY A 212 -0.87 12.21 1.48
CA GLY A 212 -1.24 11.70 2.79
C GLY A 212 -1.90 10.34 2.70
N ASP A 213 -2.36 9.80 3.82
CA ASP A 213 -3.18 8.59 3.83
C ASP A 213 -4.59 8.84 3.25
N GLY A 214 -4.97 8.10 2.22
CA GLY A 214 -6.24 8.28 1.51
C GLY A 214 -7.21 7.11 1.65
N ALA A 215 -8.44 7.38 2.09
CA ALA A 215 -9.55 6.44 2.02
C ALA A 215 -10.91 7.12 2.05
N TRP A 216 -11.90 6.32 1.69
CA TRP A 216 -13.32 6.62 1.79
C TRP A 216 -14.04 5.34 2.23
N LYS A 217 -15.37 5.39 2.37
CA LYS A 217 -16.17 4.29 2.91
C LYS A 217 -16.01 2.96 2.18
N GLN A 218 -15.81 2.98 0.86
CA GLN A 218 -15.76 1.76 0.05
C GLN A 218 -14.34 1.36 -0.40
N GLY A 219 -13.30 2.11 -0.06
CA GLY A 219 -11.95 1.75 -0.51
C GLY A 219 -10.85 2.76 -0.22
N ALA A 220 -9.68 2.48 -0.78
CA ALA A 220 -8.60 3.44 -0.84
C ALA A 220 -8.99 4.62 -1.73
N ASN A 221 -8.42 5.77 -1.45
CA ASN A 221 -8.67 6.99 -2.19
C ASN A 221 -7.35 7.60 -2.65
N LYS A 222 -7.25 7.93 -3.94
CA LYS A 222 -6.07 8.54 -4.54
C LYS A 222 -6.12 10.06 -4.60
N PHE A 223 -7.27 10.67 -4.32
CA PHE A 223 -7.47 12.11 -4.47
C PHE A 223 -7.66 12.74 -3.10
N MET A 224 -6.86 13.77 -2.81
CA MET A 224 -7.03 14.60 -1.63
C MET A 224 -7.70 15.88 -2.08
N ARG A 225 -8.93 16.11 -1.61
CA ARG A 225 -9.75 17.26 -2.03
C ARG A 225 -9.97 18.20 -0.86
N ALA A 226 -9.86 19.49 -1.13
CA ALA A 226 -10.14 20.52 -0.14
C ALA A 226 -11.67 20.69 0.06
N PRO A 227 -12.13 20.96 1.29
CA PRO A 227 -13.56 21.02 1.63
C PRO A 227 -14.29 22.27 1.08
N GLY A 228 -13.56 23.30 0.65
CA GLY A 228 -14.09 24.58 0.19
C GLY A 228 -14.72 24.55 -1.21
N ASN A 229 -14.47 23.51 -2.01
CA ASN A 229 -14.96 23.36 -3.39
C ASN A 229 -14.70 24.59 -4.30
N THR A 230 -13.75 25.44 -3.93
CA THR A 230 -13.48 26.74 -4.56
C THR A 230 -12.89 26.58 -5.96
N VAL A 231 -12.10 25.53 -6.17
CA VAL A 231 -11.43 25.24 -7.46
C VAL A 231 -12.24 24.26 -8.31
N GLU A 232 -12.87 23.27 -7.70
CA GLU A 232 -13.56 22.21 -8.43
C GLU A 232 -14.94 22.62 -8.92
N GLY A 233 -15.61 23.56 -8.23
CA GLY A 233 -16.97 24.01 -8.58
C GLY A 233 -18.02 22.90 -8.57
N SER A 234 -17.68 21.72 -8.06
CA SER A 234 -18.52 20.52 -8.03
C SER A 234 -18.26 19.75 -6.74
N LEU A 235 -19.23 19.82 -5.83
CA LEU A 235 -19.22 19.01 -4.62
C LEU A 235 -19.16 17.51 -4.98
N GLN A 236 -19.71 17.10 -6.14
CA GLN A 236 -19.68 15.73 -6.70
C GLN A 236 -18.27 15.17 -6.96
N ALA A 237 -17.28 16.03 -7.19
CA ALA A 237 -15.88 15.62 -7.29
C ALA A 237 -15.17 15.61 -5.91
N CYS A 238 -15.68 16.34 -4.91
CA CYS A 238 -15.14 16.39 -3.55
C CYS A 238 -15.40 15.12 -2.73
N TYR A 239 -16.34 14.26 -3.18
CA TYR A 239 -16.72 13.00 -2.51
C TYR A 239 -15.57 11.98 -2.40
N ALA A 240 -14.55 12.08 -3.24
CA ALA A 240 -13.36 11.25 -3.19
C ALA A 240 -12.17 12.00 -2.58
N GLY A 241 -12.36 12.82 -1.52
CA GLY A 241 -11.31 13.67 -0.95
C GLY A 241 -10.72 13.24 0.39
N GLY A 242 -11.28 12.19 0.99
CA GLY A 242 -11.05 11.83 2.39
C GLY A 242 -9.61 11.46 2.71
N GLN A 243 -9.13 12.04 3.81
CA GLN A 243 -7.94 11.62 4.54
C GLN A 243 -8.33 10.48 5.49
N ALA A 244 -7.51 9.44 5.55
CA ALA A 244 -7.75 8.27 6.39
C ALA A 244 -7.05 8.36 7.74
N PHE A 245 -7.82 8.29 8.82
CA PHE A 245 -7.33 8.34 10.21
C PHE A 245 -7.17 6.92 10.77
N ARG A 246 -6.32 6.12 10.12
CA ARG A 246 -6.23 4.67 10.34
C ARG A 246 -5.07 4.21 11.22
N HIS A 247 -4.07 5.06 11.44
CA HIS A 247 -2.89 4.70 12.25
C HIS A 247 -3.24 4.67 13.74
N SER A 248 -2.35 4.08 14.54
CA SER A 248 -2.52 3.97 15.99
C SER A 248 -2.89 5.33 16.63
N GLY A 249 -3.95 5.34 17.45
CA GLY A 249 -4.51 6.55 18.03
C GLY A 249 -5.41 7.36 17.10
N GLY A 250 -5.93 6.76 16.02
CA GLY A 250 -6.79 7.43 15.05
C GLY A 250 -6.03 8.51 14.28
N ARG A 251 -4.77 8.25 13.95
CA ARG A 251 -3.87 9.22 13.34
C ARG A 251 -3.83 9.06 11.83
N THR A 252 -3.47 10.15 11.17
CA THR A 252 -3.12 10.18 9.75
C THR A 252 -1.76 10.84 9.58
N ASN A 253 -1.03 10.43 8.55
CA ASN A 253 0.26 10.99 8.17
C ASN A 253 0.10 11.78 6.87
N VAL A 254 0.80 12.90 6.79
CA VAL A 254 0.76 13.84 5.67
C VAL A 254 2.17 14.37 5.41
N VAL A 255 2.54 14.50 4.15
CA VAL A 255 3.72 15.24 3.71
C VAL A 255 3.32 16.60 3.18
N TYR A 256 4.03 17.64 3.61
CA TYR A 256 3.78 19.02 3.24
C TYR A 256 4.70 19.46 2.09
N LEU A 257 4.42 20.63 1.50
CA LEU A 257 5.15 21.13 0.33
C LEU A 257 6.65 21.31 0.58
N ASP A 258 7.05 21.72 1.78
CA ASP A 258 8.46 21.82 2.18
C ASP A 258 9.15 20.45 2.44
N GLY A 259 8.39 19.35 2.38
CA GLY A 259 8.87 17.98 2.55
C GLY A 259 8.86 17.44 3.98
N HIS A 260 8.47 18.23 4.99
CA HIS A 260 8.32 17.67 6.33
C HIS A 260 7.07 16.78 6.41
N ILE A 261 7.11 15.83 7.35
CA ILE A 261 6.00 14.93 7.64
C ILE A 261 5.33 15.38 8.92
N GLY A 262 4.01 15.58 8.87
CA GLY A 262 3.19 15.80 10.04
C GLY A 262 2.21 14.64 10.26
N SER A 263 1.69 14.58 11.48
CA SER A 263 0.71 13.59 11.87
C SER A 263 -0.34 14.23 12.76
N THR A 264 -1.61 14.02 12.43
CA THR A 264 -2.76 14.57 13.18
C THR A 264 -3.77 13.46 13.50
N SER A 265 -4.51 13.63 14.58
CA SER A 265 -5.54 12.69 15.04
C SER A 265 -6.96 13.27 14.96
N THR A 266 -7.09 14.52 14.50
CA THR A 266 -8.37 15.23 14.53
C THR A 266 -8.94 15.33 13.11
N PRO A 267 -9.93 14.50 12.75
CA PRO A 267 -10.61 14.61 11.48
C PRO A 267 -11.56 15.80 11.48
N PHE A 268 -11.46 16.64 10.45
CA PHE A 268 -12.39 17.76 10.25
C PHE A 268 -13.57 17.33 9.40
N ARG A 269 -14.74 17.94 9.66
CA ARG A 269 -15.96 17.66 8.89
C ARG A 269 -15.94 18.41 7.56
N GLY A 270 -15.32 19.58 7.51
CA GLY A 270 -15.35 20.45 6.34
C GLY A 270 -16.57 21.38 6.40
N ARG A 271 -16.33 22.68 6.24
CA ARG A 271 -17.31 23.76 6.42
C ARG A 271 -18.58 23.60 5.58
N PHE A 272 -18.46 23.02 4.38
CA PHE A 272 -19.55 22.85 3.41
C PHE A 272 -19.95 21.39 3.21
N ALA A 273 -19.45 20.48 4.05
CA ALA A 273 -19.79 19.07 3.95
C ALA A 273 -21.23 18.80 4.41
N THR A 274 -21.98 18.04 3.62
CA THR A 274 -23.33 17.60 3.99
C THR A 274 -23.25 16.35 4.86
N GLU A 275 -24.28 16.10 5.69
CA GLU A 275 -24.35 14.85 6.48
C GLU A 275 -24.34 13.60 5.60
N THR A 276 -24.93 13.68 4.40
CA THR A 276 -24.89 12.60 3.40
C THR A 276 -23.44 12.32 2.97
N LEU A 277 -22.64 13.35 2.65
CA LEU A 277 -21.22 13.16 2.31
C LEU A 277 -20.45 12.50 3.46
N LEU A 278 -20.64 13.02 4.68
CA LEU A 278 -19.93 12.53 5.87
C LEU A 278 -20.24 11.06 6.18
N ARG A 279 -21.52 10.68 6.16
CA ARG A 279 -21.96 9.33 6.53
C ARG A 279 -21.90 8.32 5.38
N ASP A 280 -22.34 8.72 4.20
CA ASP A 280 -22.57 7.78 3.11
C ASP A 280 -21.33 7.59 2.24
N VAL A 281 -20.37 8.52 2.28
CA VAL A 281 -19.15 8.46 1.47
C VAL A 281 -17.88 8.45 2.30
N MET A 282 -17.73 9.30 3.32
CA MET A 282 -16.48 9.37 4.09
C MET A 282 -16.41 8.36 5.25
N ASP A 283 -17.54 7.83 5.73
CA ASP A 283 -17.55 7.03 6.98
C ASP A 283 -16.91 7.81 8.15
N PHE A 284 -17.25 9.10 8.25
CA PHE A 284 -16.74 9.98 9.31
C PHE A 284 -17.07 9.42 10.70
N PRO A 285 -16.13 9.43 11.68
CA PRO A 285 -14.83 10.11 11.68
C PRO A 285 -13.63 9.27 11.18
N LYS A 286 -13.83 8.07 10.63
CA LYS A 286 -12.69 7.25 10.16
C LYS A 286 -11.95 7.90 9.00
N ASN A 287 -12.69 8.56 8.11
CA ASN A 287 -12.13 9.44 7.10
C ASN A 287 -12.73 10.84 7.21
N GLY A 288 -11.93 11.86 6.92
CA GLY A 288 -12.34 13.26 7.03
C GLY A 288 -11.36 14.20 6.31
N PHE A 289 -11.44 15.49 6.61
CA PHE A 289 -10.53 16.51 6.08
C PHE A 289 -9.39 16.83 7.07
N LEU A 290 -8.36 17.52 6.57
CA LEU A 290 -7.22 18.03 7.34
C LEU A 290 -7.49 19.38 8.00
N SER A 291 -8.48 20.12 7.50
CA SER A 291 -8.96 21.40 8.02
C SER A 291 -10.45 21.57 7.67
N ASP A 292 -11.17 22.45 8.38
CA ASP A 292 -12.56 22.76 8.02
C ASP A 292 -12.68 23.61 6.74
N ASP A 293 -11.61 24.32 6.36
CA ASP A 293 -11.53 25.11 5.14
C ASP A 293 -10.35 24.63 4.26
N ASP A 294 -9.98 25.43 3.25
CA ASP A 294 -8.92 25.08 2.30
C ASP A 294 -7.50 25.38 2.83
N SER A 295 -7.34 25.83 4.08
CA SER A 295 -6.04 26.28 4.61
C SER A 295 -4.95 25.21 4.65
N ALA A 296 -5.30 23.93 4.81
CA ALA A 296 -4.35 22.83 4.74
C ALA A 296 -4.03 22.38 3.31
N TYR A 297 -4.68 22.96 2.29
CA TYR A 297 -4.62 22.47 0.91
C TYR A 297 -4.18 23.54 -0.10
N ASP A 298 -4.53 24.81 0.12
CA ASP A 298 -4.18 25.92 -0.76
C ASP A 298 -2.77 26.46 -0.44
N PRO A 299 -1.83 26.41 -1.39
CA PRO A 299 -0.46 26.88 -1.17
C PRO A 299 -0.30 28.40 -1.13
N ARG A 300 -1.34 29.20 -1.41
CA ARG A 300 -1.25 30.66 -1.55
C ARG A 300 -1.47 31.43 -0.26
#